data_AF-Q9K506-F1
#
_entry.id   AF-Q9K506-F1
#
_cell.length_a   1.000
_cell.length_b   1.000
_cell.length_c   1.000
_cell.angle_alpha   90.00
_cell.angle_beta   90.00
_cell.angle_gamma   90.00
#
_symmetry.space_group_name_H-M   'P 1'
#
loop_
_entity.id
_entity.type
_entity.pdbx_description
1 polymer ?
#
loop_
_entity_poly.entity_id
_entity_poly.type
_entity_poly.pdbx_seq_one_letter_code
_entity_poly.pdbx_strand_id
1 'polypeptide(L)'
;PLITNDGVTIAKEIELTDPLENIGAKVISVAAVSTNDIAGDGTTTATILAQEMTNRGVEAVNNGANPVNVRRGIENASRLVDYWVGWAFRLEINTDEEIEQVAAISSGSKEIGKLIAQAMALVGKNGVITTDDAKTINTTLETTEGIEFKGTYASPYMVSDQEKMEVVLDQPKILVSAMKINTIKEILPLLEGSMENGNPLLIVAPDFAEEVVTTLAVNKLRGTINVVAVKCNEYGERQKAALEDLAISTGTLAYNNELGGGFKDVTVNHLGEARRVQVAKEKTTVIGGKGSKETIQKHLDLLNGRLKQTTEKYDTDLLKERIAHLSQGVAVVRVGGATELAQKELKLRIEDALNS
;
A
#
# COMPACT_ATOMS: atom_id res chain seq x y z
N PRO A 1 23.12 7.91 -12.82
CA PRO A 1 22.17 7.30 -13.76
C PRO A 1 21.48 6.14 -13.06
N LEU A 2 20.14 6.09 -13.08
CA LEU A 2 19.40 4.93 -12.60
C LEU A 2 19.48 3.83 -13.66
N ILE A 3 19.80 2.60 -13.26
CA ILE A 3 19.75 1.42 -14.13
C ILE A 3 18.51 0.65 -13.70
N THR A 4 17.54 0.50 -14.60
CA THR A 4 16.28 -0.17 -14.31
C THR A 4 15.84 -1.03 -15.48
N ASN A 5 15.22 -2.16 -15.17
CA ASN A 5 14.50 -3.00 -16.13
C ASN A 5 12.98 -2.87 -15.97
N ASP A 6 12.51 -1.99 -15.07
CA ASP A 6 11.10 -1.74 -14.85
C ASP A 6 10.50 -0.89 -15.98
N GLY A 7 9.50 -1.47 -16.64
CA GLY A 7 8.77 -0.84 -17.73
C GLY A 7 7.99 0.42 -17.31
N VAL A 8 7.51 0.52 -16.06
CA VAL A 8 6.81 1.71 -15.56
C VAL A 8 7.75 2.89 -15.48
N THR A 9 8.90 2.70 -14.83
CA THR A 9 9.92 3.74 -14.67
C THR A 9 10.37 4.23 -16.05
N ILE A 10 10.63 3.32 -16.99
CA ILE A 10 11.00 3.70 -18.36
C ILE A 10 9.86 4.46 -19.05
N ALA A 11 8.63 3.97 -18.98
CA ALA A 11 7.49 4.61 -19.64
C ALA A 11 7.19 6.03 -19.14
N LYS A 12 7.43 6.31 -17.85
CA LYS A 12 7.25 7.64 -17.26
C LYS A 12 8.28 8.65 -17.78
N GLU A 13 9.53 8.23 -17.94
CA GLU A 13 10.66 9.07 -18.34
C GLU A 13 10.72 9.37 -19.85
N ILE A 14 9.99 8.62 -20.69
CA ILE A 14 9.98 8.88 -22.14
C ILE A 14 9.33 10.23 -22.44
N GLU A 15 10.11 11.15 -22.99
CA GLU A 15 9.66 12.42 -23.55
C GLU A 15 10.27 12.65 -24.93
N LEU A 16 9.42 12.92 -25.91
CA LEU A 16 9.83 13.20 -27.29
C LEU A 16 9.81 14.71 -27.54
N THR A 17 10.76 15.17 -28.36
CA THR A 17 10.88 16.60 -28.71
C THR A 17 9.73 17.09 -29.59
N ASP A 18 9.21 16.22 -30.46
CA ASP A 18 8.04 16.57 -31.28
C ASP A 18 6.75 16.45 -30.44
N PRO A 19 5.93 17.51 -30.34
CA PRO A 19 4.73 17.48 -29.52
C PRO A 19 3.69 16.43 -29.95
N LEU A 20 3.55 16.14 -31.24
CA LEU A 20 2.56 15.16 -31.73
C LEU A 20 3.00 13.74 -31.43
N GLU A 21 4.27 13.43 -31.69
CA GLU A 21 4.85 12.14 -31.33
C GLU A 21 4.82 11.93 -29.80
N ASN A 22 5.13 12.97 -29.03
CA ASN A 22 5.10 12.91 -27.58
C ASN A 22 3.68 12.62 -27.04
N ILE A 23 2.63 13.21 -27.62
CA ILE A 23 1.26 12.87 -27.26
C ILE A 23 0.98 11.38 -27.49
N GLY A 24 1.40 10.83 -28.63
CA GLY A 24 1.26 9.41 -28.93
C GLY A 24 1.99 8.52 -27.91
N ALA A 25 3.24 8.86 -27.59
CA ALA A 25 4.03 8.15 -26.58
C ALA A 25 3.37 8.20 -25.19
N LYS A 26 2.84 9.36 -24.77
CA LYS A 26 2.16 9.50 -23.48
C LYS A 26 0.83 8.74 -23.42
N VAL A 27 0.11 8.57 -24.54
CA VAL A 27 -1.10 7.73 -24.57
C VAL A 27 -0.75 6.27 -24.30
N ILE A 28 0.32 5.75 -24.88
CA ILE A 28 0.78 4.38 -24.64
C ILE A 28 1.31 4.24 -23.20
N SER A 29 2.06 5.22 -22.69
CA SER A 29 2.57 5.17 -21.32
C SER A 29 1.43 5.10 -20.28
N VAL A 30 0.31 5.79 -20.52
CA VAL A 30 -0.87 5.70 -19.64
C VAL A 30 -1.44 4.29 -19.58
N ALA A 31 -1.49 3.57 -20.71
CA ALA A 31 -1.92 2.17 -20.70
C ALA A 31 -0.98 1.30 -19.84
N ALA A 32 0.33 1.47 -20.00
CA ALA A 32 1.33 0.72 -19.22
C ALA A 32 1.23 0.99 -17.70
N VAL A 33 1.15 2.27 -17.30
CA VAL A 33 1.02 2.68 -15.90
C VAL A 33 -0.30 2.17 -15.31
N SER A 34 -1.41 2.27 -16.04
CA SER A 34 -2.70 1.80 -15.55
C SER A 34 -2.74 0.29 -15.36
N THR A 35 -2.05 -0.48 -16.22
CA THR A 35 -1.92 -1.93 -16.04
C THR A 35 -1.15 -2.26 -14.77
N ASN A 36 -0.05 -1.56 -14.51
CA ASN A 36 0.72 -1.76 -13.28
C ASN A 36 -0.08 -1.44 -12.01
N ASP A 37 -0.81 -0.33 -12.03
CA ASP A 37 -1.63 0.10 -10.88
C ASP A 37 -2.71 -0.95 -10.51
N ILE A 38 -3.19 -1.73 -11.49
CA ILE A 38 -4.24 -2.73 -11.29
C ILE A 38 -3.67 -4.13 -11.03
N ALA A 39 -2.62 -4.52 -11.76
CA ALA A 39 -2.14 -5.90 -11.83
C ALA A 39 -0.75 -6.11 -11.20
N GLY A 40 -0.03 -5.04 -10.86
CA GLY A 40 1.31 -5.13 -10.26
C GLY A 40 2.46 -5.48 -11.22
N ASP A 41 2.15 -5.99 -12.42
CA ASP A 41 3.11 -6.36 -13.48
C ASP A 41 2.45 -6.22 -14.87
N GLY A 42 3.19 -6.47 -15.94
CA GLY A 42 2.69 -6.58 -17.31
C GLY A 42 2.81 -5.30 -18.13
N THR A 43 3.55 -4.31 -17.65
CA THR A 43 3.72 -2.99 -18.31
C THR A 43 4.32 -3.10 -19.70
N THR A 44 5.34 -3.94 -19.86
CA THR A 44 5.96 -4.23 -21.16
C THR A 44 4.96 -4.90 -22.10
N THR A 45 4.20 -5.89 -21.59
CA THR A 45 3.18 -6.59 -22.38
C THR A 45 2.07 -5.66 -22.84
N ALA A 46 1.57 -4.81 -21.94
CA ALA A 46 0.55 -3.81 -22.26
C ALA A 46 1.04 -2.82 -23.33
N THR A 47 2.29 -2.37 -23.23
CA THR A 47 2.93 -1.45 -24.19
C THR A 47 3.00 -2.08 -25.59
N ILE A 48 3.50 -3.32 -25.69
CA ILE A 48 3.63 -4.03 -26.97
C ILE A 48 2.26 -4.30 -27.60
N LEU A 49 1.28 -4.74 -26.80
CA LEU A 49 -0.08 -4.97 -27.29
C LEU A 49 -0.73 -3.67 -27.77
N ALA A 50 -0.60 -2.58 -27.01
CA ALA A 50 -1.12 -1.27 -27.40
C ALA A 50 -0.49 -0.78 -28.71
N GLN A 51 0.82 -0.94 -28.86
CA GLN A 51 1.54 -0.60 -30.08
C GLN A 51 1.00 -1.39 -31.27
N GLU A 52 0.88 -2.72 -31.14
CA GLU A 52 0.48 -3.56 -32.26
C GLU A 52 -1.00 -3.41 -32.63
N MET A 53 -1.88 -3.27 -31.64
CA MET A 53 -3.29 -2.93 -31.88
C MET A 53 -3.43 -1.59 -32.60
N THR A 54 -2.61 -0.60 -32.26
CA THR A 54 -2.60 0.71 -32.90
C THR A 54 -2.12 0.60 -34.35
N ASN A 55 -0.99 -0.06 -34.59
CA ASN A 55 -0.43 -0.25 -35.93
C ASN A 55 -1.43 -0.94 -36.86
N ARG A 56 -2.05 -2.04 -36.41
CA ARG A 56 -3.05 -2.78 -37.17
C ARG A 56 -4.34 -2.01 -37.37
N GLY A 57 -4.76 -1.23 -36.36
CA GLY A 57 -5.89 -0.32 -36.48
C GLY A 57 -5.69 0.75 -37.55
N VAL A 58 -4.52 1.40 -37.53
CA VAL A 58 -4.14 2.42 -38.53
C VAL A 58 -4.06 1.82 -39.93
N GLU A 59 -3.44 0.63 -40.07
CA GLU A 59 -3.38 -0.10 -41.34
C GLU A 59 -4.78 -0.37 -41.90
N ALA A 60 -5.71 -0.87 -41.08
CA ALA A 60 -7.09 -1.14 -41.50
C ALA A 60 -7.82 0.14 -41.94
N VAL A 61 -7.64 1.25 -41.21
CA VAL A 61 -8.26 2.53 -41.55
C VAL A 61 -7.70 3.11 -42.85
N ASN A 62 -6.38 3.01 -43.06
CA ASN A 62 -5.74 3.43 -44.31
C ASN A 62 -6.23 2.62 -45.52
N ASN A 63 -6.61 1.36 -45.30
CA ASN A 63 -7.23 0.49 -46.29
C ASN A 63 -8.75 0.75 -46.48
N GLY A 64 -9.30 1.81 -45.88
CA GLY A 64 -10.68 2.25 -46.06
C GLY A 64 -11.69 1.65 -45.07
N ALA A 65 -11.24 0.94 -44.03
CA ALA A 65 -12.14 0.45 -42.99
C ALA A 65 -12.69 1.61 -42.14
N ASN A 66 -13.95 1.49 -41.71
CA ASN A 66 -14.56 2.48 -40.82
C ASN A 66 -13.92 2.40 -39.41
N PRO A 67 -13.31 3.48 -38.89
CA PRO A 67 -12.62 3.47 -37.59
C PRO A 67 -13.51 3.06 -36.41
N VAL A 68 -14.80 3.42 -36.44
CA VAL A 68 -15.76 3.09 -35.38
C VAL A 68 -16.00 1.57 -35.33
N ASN A 69 -16.10 0.93 -36.50
CA ASN A 69 -16.29 -0.51 -36.59
C ASN A 69 -15.03 -1.28 -36.18
N VAL A 70 -13.84 -0.78 -36.57
CA VAL A 70 -12.56 -1.35 -36.15
C VAL A 70 -12.44 -1.31 -34.63
N ARG A 71 -12.68 -0.15 -34.00
CA ARG A 71 -12.67 -0.01 -32.53
C ARG A 71 -13.64 -0.98 -31.86
N ARG A 72 -14.90 -1.04 -32.32
CA ARG A 72 -15.91 -1.95 -31.77
C ARG A 72 -15.51 -3.42 -31.92
N GLY A 73 -14.85 -3.77 -33.03
CA GLY A 73 -14.31 -5.11 -33.26
C GLY A 73 -13.23 -5.47 -32.25
N ILE A 74 -12.29 -4.56 -32.01
CA ILE A 74 -11.23 -4.72 -30.99
C ILE A 74 -11.85 -4.88 -29.60
N GLU A 75 -12.78 -4.01 -29.20
CA GLU A 75 -13.45 -4.10 -27.89
C GLU A 75 -14.15 -5.45 -27.67
N ASN A 76 -14.87 -5.94 -28.69
CA ASN A 76 -15.54 -7.24 -28.62
C ASN A 76 -14.56 -8.42 -28.56
N ALA A 77 -13.47 -8.36 -29.34
CA ALA A 77 -12.44 -9.37 -29.31
C ALA A 77 -11.74 -9.43 -27.94
N SER A 78 -11.38 -8.27 -27.38
CA SER A 78 -10.76 -8.19 -26.06
C SER A 78 -11.64 -8.78 -24.96
N ARG A 79 -12.95 -8.51 -24.98
CA ARG A 79 -13.90 -9.13 -24.03
C ARG A 79 -13.98 -10.65 -24.16
N LEU A 80 -13.92 -11.15 -25.39
CA LEU A 80 -13.93 -12.59 -25.63
C LEU A 80 -12.65 -13.24 -25.12
N VAL A 81 -11.49 -12.62 -25.38
CA VAL A 81 -10.19 -13.09 -24.87
C VAL A 81 -10.19 -13.09 -23.34
N ASP A 82 -10.63 -12.00 -22.71
CA ASP A 82 -10.76 -11.90 -21.25
C ASP A 82 -11.61 -13.03 -20.66
N TYR A 83 -12.78 -13.30 -21.25
CA TYR A 83 -13.64 -14.41 -20.84
C TYR A 83 -12.91 -15.76 -20.93
N TRP A 84 -12.24 -16.06 -22.04
CA TRP A 84 -11.54 -17.33 -22.21
C TRP A 84 -10.33 -17.47 -21.29
N VAL A 85 -9.56 -16.40 -21.09
CA VAL A 85 -8.43 -16.40 -20.16
C VAL A 85 -8.92 -16.64 -18.73
N GLY A 86 -9.95 -15.91 -18.30
CA GLY A 86 -10.50 -16.03 -16.95
C GLY A 86 -11.20 -17.36 -16.68
N TRP A 87 -11.85 -17.95 -17.69
CA TRP A 87 -12.64 -19.18 -17.52
C TRP A 87 -11.88 -20.47 -17.84
N ALA A 88 -11.10 -20.50 -18.92
CA ALA A 88 -10.51 -21.74 -19.44
C ALA A 88 -9.02 -21.91 -19.12
N PHE A 89 -8.27 -20.82 -18.91
CA PHE A 89 -6.82 -20.88 -18.74
C PHE A 89 -6.34 -20.50 -17.34
N ARG A 90 -7.23 -19.98 -16.49
CA ARG A 90 -6.92 -19.67 -15.10
C ARG A 90 -6.72 -20.96 -14.31
N LEU A 91 -5.52 -21.11 -13.74
CA LEU A 91 -5.21 -22.16 -12.77
C LEU A 91 -5.21 -21.55 -11.36
N GLU A 92 -5.80 -22.27 -10.41
CA GLU A 92 -5.72 -21.86 -9.00
C GLU A 92 -4.36 -22.29 -8.43
N ILE A 93 -3.63 -21.32 -7.89
CA ILE A 93 -2.36 -21.53 -7.18
C ILE A 93 -2.67 -22.03 -5.78
N ASN A 94 -2.19 -23.22 -5.46
CA ASN A 94 -2.47 -23.91 -4.19
C ASN A 94 -1.21 -24.38 -3.47
N THR A 95 -0.05 -24.33 -4.11
CA THR A 95 1.21 -24.82 -3.55
C THR A 95 2.26 -23.72 -3.45
N ASP A 96 3.13 -23.83 -2.44
CA ASP A 96 4.25 -22.90 -2.25
C ASP A 96 5.21 -22.93 -3.47
N GLU A 97 5.31 -24.06 -4.16
CA GLU A 97 6.11 -24.23 -5.37
C GLU A 97 5.56 -23.42 -6.55
N GLU A 98 4.23 -23.37 -6.71
CA GLU A 98 3.58 -22.53 -7.72
C GLU A 98 3.77 -21.04 -7.41
N ILE A 99 3.67 -20.65 -6.13
CA ILE A 99 3.95 -19.27 -5.68
C ILE A 99 5.41 -18.91 -5.97
N GLU A 100 6.36 -19.78 -5.65
CA GLU A 100 7.78 -19.59 -5.95
C GLU A 100 7.99 -19.38 -7.45
N GLN A 101 7.32 -20.16 -8.30
CA GLN A 101 7.43 -20.02 -9.75
C GLN A 101 6.92 -18.68 -10.27
N VAL A 102 5.74 -18.23 -9.81
CA VAL A 102 5.18 -16.94 -10.23
C VAL A 102 6.10 -15.79 -9.81
N ALA A 103 6.50 -15.77 -8.53
CA ALA A 103 7.38 -14.74 -8.00
C ALA A 103 8.78 -14.78 -8.65
N ALA A 104 9.30 -15.95 -9.00
CA ALA A 104 10.58 -16.09 -9.69
C ALA A 104 10.52 -15.60 -11.14
N ILE A 105 9.39 -15.80 -11.83
CA ILE A 105 9.18 -15.32 -13.20
C ILE A 105 9.05 -13.80 -13.20
N SER A 106 8.21 -13.24 -12.32
CA SER A 106 8.00 -11.78 -12.24
C SER A 106 9.30 -11.04 -11.86
N SER A 107 10.02 -11.51 -10.84
CA SER A 107 11.30 -10.90 -10.43
C SER A 107 12.48 -11.21 -11.37
N GLY A 108 12.34 -12.17 -12.28
CA GLY A 108 13.43 -12.73 -13.07
C GLY A 108 14.53 -13.42 -12.24
N SER A 109 14.24 -13.82 -10.99
CA SER A 109 15.20 -14.44 -10.08
C SER A 109 14.57 -15.54 -9.22
N LYS A 110 15.14 -16.75 -9.31
CA LYS A 110 14.73 -17.88 -8.47
C LYS A 110 14.99 -17.64 -6.98
N GLU A 111 16.04 -16.91 -6.64
CA GLU A 111 16.36 -16.59 -5.23
C GLU A 111 15.29 -15.68 -4.62
N ILE A 112 14.82 -14.68 -5.37
CA ILE A 112 13.74 -13.79 -4.95
C ILE A 112 12.42 -14.55 -4.86
N GLY A 113 12.09 -15.37 -5.86
CA GLY A 113 10.88 -16.19 -5.84
C GLY A 113 10.82 -17.11 -4.61
N LYS A 114 11.94 -17.77 -4.28
CA LYS A 114 12.04 -18.61 -3.08
C LYS A 114 11.86 -17.82 -1.78
N LEU A 115 12.43 -16.62 -1.72
CA LEU A 115 12.31 -15.74 -0.57
C LEU A 115 10.85 -15.27 -0.36
N ILE A 116 10.16 -14.92 -1.44
CA ILE A 116 8.75 -14.52 -1.42
C ILE A 116 7.87 -15.69 -1.01
N ALA A 117 8.09 -16.89 -1.56
CA ALA A 117 7.36 -18.08 -1.15
C ALA A 117 7.54 -18.40 0.34
N GLN A 118 8.77 -18.27 0.87
CA GLN A 118 9.04 -18.41 2.30
C GLN A 118 8.31 -17.35 3.14
N ALA A 119 8.27 -16.09 2.67
CA ALA A 119 7.53 -15.03 3.35
C ALA A 119 6.03 -15.34 3.39
N MET A 120 5.43 -15.73 2.26
CA MET A 120 4.00 -16.09 2.18
C MET A 120 3.67 -17.32 3.03
N ALA A 121 4.56 -18.31 3.11
CA ALA A 121 4.36 -19.48 3.98
C ALA A 121 4.37 -19.10 5.47
N LEU A 122 5.14 -18.09 5.88
CA LEU A 122 5.21 -17.63 7.27
C LEU A 122 3.99 -16.80 7.69
N VAL A 123 3.50 -15.91 6.82
CA VAL A 123 2.39 -15.00 7.16
C VAL A 123 1.02 -15.51 6.69
N GLY A 124 1.01 -16.53 5.84
CA GLY A 124 -0.19 -17.07 5.21
C GLY A 124 -0.67 -16.21 4.03
N LYS A 125 -1.69 -16.70 3.31
CA LYS A 125 -2.22 -16.08 2.07
C LYS A 125 -2.75 -14.66 2.25
N ASN A 126 -3.21 -14.30 3.45
CA ASN A 126 -3.74 -12.97 3.78
C ASN A 126 -2.73 -12.13 4.58
N GLY A 127 -1.53 -12.65 4.80
CA GLY A 127 -0.50 -11.95 5.53
C GLY A 127 0.13 -10.85 4.68
N VAL A 128 0.66 -9.83 5.35
CA VAL A 128 1.23 -8.67 4.69
C VAL A 128 2.74 -8.86 4.57
N ILE A 129 3.27 -8.67 3.36
CA ILE A 129 4.71 -8.68 3.10
C ILE A 129 5.13 -7.26 2.70
N THR A 130 6.19 -6.76 3.32
CA THR A 130 6.74 -5.42 3.06
C THR A 130 8.23 -5.49 2.85
N THR A 131 8.80 -4.49 2.17
CA THR A 131 10.24 -4.35 1.95
C THR A 131 10.83 -3.27 2.86
N ASP A 132 12.04 -3.52 3.36
CA ASP A 132 12.84 -2.57 4.13
C ASP A 132 14.30 -2.62 3.64
N ASP A 133 15.05 -1.54 3.84
CA ASP A 133 16.45 -1.45 3.44
C ASP A 133 17.32 -2.10 4.53
N ALA A 134 18.05 -3.16 4.17
CA ALA A 134 19.02 -3.77 5.05
C ALA A 134 20.28 -2.88 5.16
N LYS A 135 20.91 -2.89 6.35
CA LYS A 135 22.25 -2.31 6.54
C LYS A 135 23.38 -3.27 6.14
N THR A 136 23.02 -4.50 5.79
CA THR A 136 23.93 -5.58 5.40
C THR A 136 23.81 -5.88 3.92
N ILE A 137 24.83 -6.52 3.34
CA ILE A 137 24.81 -6.94 1.93
C ILE A 137 23.76 -8.03 1.69
N ASN A 138 23.49 -8.86 2.70
CA ASN A 138 22.56 -9.98 2.58
C ASN A 138 21.11 -9.52 2.74
N THR A 139 20.24 -10.06 1.89
CA THR A 139 18.80 -9.96 2.03
C THR A 139 18.30 -10.98 3.06
N THR A 140 17.49 -10.53 4.02
CA THR A 140 17.00 -11.38 5.11
C THR A 140 15.50 -11.21 5.31
N LEU A 141 14.83 -12.28 5.71
CA LEU A 141 13.41 -12.29 6.05
C LEU A 141 13.24 -12.20 7.57
N GLU A 142 12.51 -11.21 8.04
CA GLU A 142 12.12 -11.07 9.45
C GLU A 142 10.59 -11.08 9.57
N THR A 143 10.06 -11.75 10.59
CA THR A 143 8.64 -11.64 10.94
C THR A 143 8.50 -10.68 12.12
N THR A 144 7.62 -9.71 11.98
CA THR A 144 7.33 -8.72 13.02
C THR A 144 5.83 -8.58 13.18
N GLU A 145 5.38 -8.23 14.38
CA GLU A 145 3.99 -7.86 14.59
C GLU A 145 3.68 -6.57 13.82
N GLY A 146 2.56 -6.52 13.12
CA GLY A 146 2.15 -5.35 12.37
C GLY A 146 0.72 -5.51 11.86
N ILE A 147 0.15 -4.43 11.36
CA ILE A 147 -1.23 -4.37 10.88
C ILE A 147 -1.29 -3.54 9.60
N GLU A 148 -2.12 -3.95 8.66
CA GLU A 148 -2.46 -3.18 7.47
C GLU A 148 -3.94 -2.83 7.51
N PHE A 149 -4.28 -1.61 7.11
CA PHE A 149 -5.67 -1.15 7.03
C PHE A 149 -5.86 -0.23 5.82
N LYS A 150 -7.11 -0.02 5.43
CA LYS A 150 -7.48 0.89 4.32
C LYS A 150 -7.37 2.35 4.75
N GLY A 151 -6.14 2.83 4.83
CA GLY A 151 -5.78 4.21 5.17
C GLY A 151 -5.01 4.89 4.05
N THR A 152 -5.30 6.16 3.80
CA THR A 152 -4.64 6.96 2.75
C THR A 152 -4.17 8.29 3.29
N TYR A 153 -3.05 8.83 2.78
CA TYR A 153 -2.61 10.16 3.18
C TYR A 153 -3.64 11.23 2.77
N ALA A 154 -3.94 12.16 3.66
CA ALA A 154 -4.97 13.17 3.45
C ALA A 154 -4.60 14.19 2.35
N SER A 155 -3.30 14.32 2.03
CA SER A 155 -2.81 15.19 0.97
C SER A 155 -1.58 14.60 0.27
N PRO A 156 -1.50 14.64 -1.07
CA PRO A 156 -0.31 14.24 -1.82
C PRO A 156 0.94 15.04 -1.43
N TYR A 157 0.78 16.25 -0.89
CA TYR A 157 1.90 17.06 -0.41
C TYR A 157 2.58 16.50 0.86
N MET A 158 2.03 15.42 1.44
CA MET A 158 2.63 14.71 2.57
C MET A 158 3.49 13.51 2.13
N VAL A 159 3.55 13.21 0.83
CA VAL A 159 4.38 12.15 0.24
C VAL A 159 5.86 12.44 0.49
N SER A 160 6.60 11.40 0.88
CA SER A 160 8.06 11.49 1.12
C SER A 160 8.84 10.91 -0.05
N ASP A 161 8.31 9.88 -0.70
CA ASP A 161 8.83 9.31 -1.95
C ASP A 161 7.89 9.70 -3.12
N GLN A 162 8.31 10.68 -3.93
CA GLN A 162 7.53 11.18 -5.05
C GLN A 162 7.46 10.20 -6.24
N GLU A 163 8.38 9.24 -6.34
CA GLU A 163 8.38 8.26 -7.43
C GLU A 163 7.29 7.21 -7.19
N LYS A 164 7.22 6.72 -5.94
CA LYS A 164 6.26 5.70 -5.50
C LYS A 164 4.93 6.26 -5.02
N MET A 165 4.88 7.57 -4.75
CA MET A 165 3.73 8.21 -4.10
C MET A 165 3.43 7.60 -2.72
N GLU A 166 4.49 7.41 -1.92
CA GLU A 166 4.42 6.79 -0.60
C GLU A 166 5.01 7.68 0.50
N VAL A 167 4.55 7.45 1.73
CA VAL A 167 5.08 8.08 2.93
C VAL A 167 5.71 7.01 3.81
N VAL A 168 6.99 7.15 4.11
CA VAL A 168 7.69 6.27 5.05
C VAL A 168 8.05 7.07 6.29
N LEU A 169 7.57 6.62 7.45
CA LEU A 169 7.89 7.19 8.76
C LEU A 169 8.65 6.16 9.59
N ASP A 170 9.86 6.51 10.02
CA ASP A 170 10.65 5.71 10.96
C ASP A 170 10.39 6.14 12.40
N GLN A 171 10.12 5.16 13.26
CA GLN A 171 9.81 5.35 14.69
C GLN A 171 8.74 6.43 14.98
N PRO A 172 7.58 6.43 14.28
CA PRO A 172 6.58 7.47 14.49
C PRO A 172 5.85 7.31 15.83
N LYS A 173 5.43 8.44 16.38
CA LYS A 173 4.35 8.53 17.36
C LYS A 173 3.02 8.48 16.62
N ILE A 174 2.03 7.75 17.16
CA ILE A 174 0.77 7.46 16.47
C ILE A 174 -0.41 7.95 17.32
N LEU A 175 -1.18 8.89 16.78
CA LEU A 175 -2.48 9.28 17.31
C LEU A 175 -3.58 8.53 16.54
N VAL A 176 -4.46 7.87 17.27
CA VAL A 176 -5.63 7.20 16.69
C VAL A 176 -6.89 7.85 17.22
N SER A 177 -7.63 8.49 16.33
CA SER A 177 -8.89 9.14 16.64
C SER A 177 -10.05 8.31 16.09
N ALA A 178 -11.08 8.06 16.90
CA ALA A 178 -12.36 7.52 16.46
C ALA A 178 -13.31 8.60 15.89
N MET A 179 -12.89 9.87 15.89
CA MET A 179 -13.68 11.02 15.45
C MET A 179 -12.97 11.83 14.37
N LYS A 180 -13.76 12.59 13.60
CA LYS A 180 -13.24 13.59 12.67
C LYS A 180 -12.50 14.70 13.44
N ILE A 181 -11.32 15.09 12.95
CA ILE A 181 -10.56 16.22 13.47
C ILE A 181 -10.99 17.47 12.71
N ASN A 182 -11.67 18.39 13.39
CA ASN A 182 -12.28 19.56 12.77
C ASN A 182 -11.40 20.80 12.85
N THR A 183 -10.62 20.95 13.93
CA THR A 183 -9.80 22.15 14.15
C THR A 183 -8.36 21.80 14.51
N ILE A 184 -7.41 22.61 14.03
CA ILE A 184 -5.98 22.41 14.35
C ILE A 184 -5.75 22.55 15.87
N LYS A 185 -6.57 23.37 16.55
CA LYS A 185 -6.50 23.64 17.99
C LYS A 185 -6.67 22.40 18.85
N GLU A 186 -7.40 21.40 18.35
CA GLU A 186 -7.57 20.13 19.05
C GLU A 186 -6.25 19.35 19.15
N ILE A 187 -5.39 19.45 18.13
CA ILE A 187 -4.15 18.68 18.02
C ILE A 187 -2.87 19.51 18.24
N LEU A 188 -2.99 20.83 18.48
CA LEU A 188 -1.86 21.71 18.75
C LEU A 188 -0.89 21.18 19.83
N PRO A 189 -1.37 20.73 21.02
CA PRO A 189 -0.46 20.22 22.06
C PRO A 189 0.38 19.02 21.60
N LEU A 190 -0.18 18.18 20.71
CA LEU A 190 0.50 17.01 20.17
C LEU A 190 1.55 17.40 19.12
N LEU A 191 1.26 18.42 18.32
CA LEU A 191 2.21 18.96 17.34
C LEU A 191 3.41 19.60 18.04
N GLU A 192 3.18 20.39 19.09
CA GLU A 192 4.23 21.00 19.91
C GLU A 192 5.11 19.91 20.56
N GLY A 193 4.50 18.90 21.19
CA GLY A 193 5.23 17.79 21.80
C GLY A 193 5.99 16.92 20.80
N SER A 194 5.50 16.75 19.57
CA SER A 194 6.22 16.04 18.50
C SER A 194 7.41 16.86 18.00
N MET A 195 7.26 18.17 17.84
CA MET A 195 8.35 19.08 17.45
C MET A 195 9.50 19.07 18.46
N GLU A 196 9.22 19.18 19.76
CA GLU A 196 10.24 19.20 20.81
C GLU A 196 11.08 17.91 20.84
N ASN A 197 10.44 16.77 20.60
CA ASN A 197 11.09 15.47 20.62
C ASN A 197 11.74 15.06 19.28
N GLY A 198 11.47 15.81 18.21
CA GLY A 198 11.98 15.52 16.86
C GLY A 198 11.45 14.22 16.23
N ASN A 199 10.44 13.59 16.84
CA ASN A 199 9.88 12.32 16.36
C ASN A 199 8.78 12.56 15.33
N PRO A 200 8.70 11.78 14.24
CA PRO A 200 7.61 11.87 13.29
C PRO A 200 6.25 11.57 13.94
N LEU A 201 5.19 12.22 13.48
CA LEU A 201 3.83 12.04 13.99
C LEU A 201 2.90 11.52 12.89
N LEU A 202 2.26 10.38 13.15
CA LEU A 202 1.16 9.85 12.36
C LEU A 202 -0.16 10.17 13.07
N ILE A 203 -1.09 10.78 12.35
CA ILE A 203 -2.44 11.04 12.85
C ILE A 203 -3.43 10.25 12.00
N VAL A 204 -4.13 9.30 12.60
CA VAL A 204 -5.14 8.49 11.93
C VAL A 204 -6.53 8.89 12.44
N ALA A 205 -7.43 9.22 11.51
CA ALA A 205 -8.81 9.59 11.83
C ALA A 205 -9.78 9.17 10.70
N PRO A 206 -11.09 9.07 10.99
CA PRO A 206 -12.13 8.88 9.96
C PRO A 206 -12.09 9.93 8.85
N ASP A 207 -11.84 11.18 9.22
CA ASP A 207 -11.82 12.32 8.31
C ASP A 207 -11.12 13.52 8.96
N PHE A 208 -10.75 14.50 8.12
CA PHE A 208 -10.12 15.75 8.54
C PHE A 208 -10.85 16.94 7.91
N ALA A 209 -10.88 18.08 8.59
CA ALA A 209 -11.25 19.34 7.96
C ALA A 209 -10.15 19.82 7.00
N GLU A 210 -10.54 20.48 5.91
CA GLU A 210 -9.61 20.94 4.87
C GLU A 210 -8.56 21.92 5.40
N GLU A 211 -8.96 22.81 6.33
CA GLU A 211 -8.05 23.72 7.03
C GLU A 211 -6.95 22.97 7.79
N VAL A 212 -7.29 21.86 8.44
CA VAL A 212 -6.35 21.02 9.20
C VAL A 212 -5.35 20.38 8.24
N VAL A 213 -5.83 19.75 7.17
CA VAL A 213 -4.97 19.09 6.17
C VAL A 213 -4.01 20.09 5.53
N THR A 214 -4.51 21.26 5.14
CA THR A 214 -3.71 22.31 4.49
C THR A 214 -2.61 22.81 5.43
N THR A 215 -2.95 23.05 6.70
CA THR A 215 -1.98 23.51 7.71
C THR A 215 -0.90 22.46 7.96
N LEU A 216 -1.26 21.19 8.10
CA LEU A 216 -0.30 20.09 8.30
C LEU A 216 0.61 19.92 7.07
N ALA A 217 0.05 19.98 5.85
CA ALA A 217 0.80 19.86 4.62
C ALA A 217 1.85 20.98 4.47
N VAL A 218 1.48 22.23 4.74
CA VAL A 218 2.40 23.37 4.67
C VAL A 218 3.53 23.23 5.69
N ASN A 219 3.25 22.78 6.92
CA ASN A 219 4.27 22.58 7.94
C ASN A 219 5.22 21.43 7.61
N LYS A 220 4.71 20.35 7.00
CA LYS A 220 5.54 19.25 6.49
C LYS A 220 6.44 19.71 5.35
N LEU A 221 5.91 20.42 4.37
CA LEU A 221 6.68 20.96 3.23
C LEU A 221 7.80 21.91 3.67
N ARG A 222 7.57 22.69 4.74
CA ARG A 222 8.59 23.57 5.33
C ARG A 222 9.64 22.83 6.16
N GLY A 223 9.45 21.53 6.42
CA GLY A 223 10.33 20.74 7.29
C GLY A 223 10.20 21.08 8.79
N THR A 224 9.22 21.90 9.17
CA THR A 224 9.03 22.31 10.58
C THR A 224 8.54 21.16 11.44
N ILE A 225 7.65 20.32 10.89
CA ILE A 225 7.07 19.16 11.57
C ILE A 225 6.98 18.00 10.59
N ASN A 226 7.56 16.84 10.93
CA ASN A 226 7.35 15.62 10.14
C ASN A 226 6.04 14.95 10.56
N VAL A 227 4.91 15.42 10.02
CA VAL A 227 3.57 14.94 10.36
C VAL A 227 2.81 14.42 9.14
N VAL A 228 2.06 13.33 9.32
CA VAL A 228 1.26 12.71 8.26
C VAL A 228 -0.13 12.44 8.78
N ALA A 229 -1.12 13.03 8.12
CA ALA A 229 -2.53 12.74 8.37
C ALA A 229 -2.98 11.60 7.45
N VAL A 230 -3.52 10.53 8.03
CA VAL A 230 -4.06 9.37 7.34
C VAL A 230 -5.55 9.28 7.58
N LYS A 231 -6.32 9.33 6.49
CA LYS A 231 -7.75 9.12 6.49
C LYS A 231 -8.04 7.62 6.43
N CYS A 232 -8.79 7.12 7.41
CA CYS A 232 -9.32 5.76 7.38
C CYS A 232 -10.52 5.68 6.44
N ASN A 233 -10.36 5.02 5.29
CA ASN A 233 -11.35 4.94 4.21
C ASN A 233 -12.36 3.81 4.38
N GLU A 234 -12.46 3.25 5.58
CA GLU A 234 -13.53 2.34 5.94
C GLU A 234 -14.78 3.09 6.41
N TYR A 235 -15.91 2.38 6.52
CA TYR A 235 -17.18 2.98 6.89
C TYR A 235 -17.88 2.19 8.00
N GLY A 236 -18.68 2.89 8.81
CA GLY A 236 -19.54 2.30 9.83
C GLY A 236 -18.76 1.50 10.87
N GLU A 237 -19.18 0.26 11.12
CA GLU A 237 -18.56 -0.60 12.12
C GLU A 237 -17.15 -1.05 11.75
N ARG A 238 -16.85 -1.22 10.44
CA ARG A 238 -15.51 -1.58 9.97
C ARG A 238 -14.49 -0.50 10.36
N GLN A 239 -14.83 0.76 10.10
CA GLN A 239 -13.97 1.90 10.46
C GLN A 239 -13.64 1.95 11.94
N LYS A 240 -14.65 1.75 12.81
CA LYS A 240 -14.45 1.74 14.26
C LYS A 240 -13.57 0.56 14.68
N ALA A 241 -13.83 -0.62 14.12
CA ALA A 241 -13.05 -1.82 14.37
C ALA A 241 -11.58 -1.67 13.95
N ALA A 242 -11.31 -1.17 12.75
CA ALA A 242 -9.96 -0.97 12.24
C ALA A 242 -9.17 0.04 13.10
N LEU A 243 -9.80 1.13 13.53
CA LEU A 243 -9.18 2.13 14.40
C LEU A 243 -8.91 1.55 15.81
N GLU A 244 -9.81 0.73 16.35
CA GLU A 244 -9.60 0.02 17.62
C GLU A 244 -8.42 -0.96 17.52
N ASP A 245 -8.38 -1.77 16.46
CA ASP A 245 -7.31 -2.77 16.22
C ASP A 245 -5.94 -2.10 16.03
N LEU A 246 -5.91 -0.96 15.31
CA LEU A 246 -4.74 -0.12 15.14
C LEU A 246 -4.27 0.48 16.48
N ALA A 247 -5.19 0.97 17.31
CA ALA A 247 -4.85 1.53 18.61
C ALA A 247 -4.22 0.45 19.53
N ILE A 248 -4.83 -0.73 19.59
CA ILE A 248 -4.34 -1.85 20.40
C ILE A 248 -2.96 -2.33 19.94
N SER A 249 -2.76 -2.49 18.62
CA SER A 249 -1.48 -2.94 18.05
C SER A 249 -0.34 -1.94 18.24
N THR A 250 -0.64 -0.64 18.30
CA THR A 250 0.36 0.43 18.52
C THR A 250 0.53 0.83 19.98
N GLY A 251 -0.31 0.32 20.89
CA GLY A 251 -0.24 0.59 22.32
C GLY A 251 -0.90 1.90 22.77
N THR A 252 -1.82 2.44 21.98
CA THR A 252 -2.61 3.64 22.30
C THR A 252 -4.08 3.30 22.49
N LEU A 253 -4.86 4.31 22.89
CA LEU A 253 -6.31 4.26 22.86
C LEU A 253 -6.83 4.90 21.56
N ALA A 254 -7.99 4.41 21.10
CA ALA A 254 -8.76 5.09 20.06
C ALA A 254 -9.59 6.21 20.71
N TYR A 255 -9.14 7.45 20.57
CA TYR A 255 -9.74 8.59 21.26
C TYR A 255 -11.13 8.93 20.72
N ASN A 256 -12.10 9.05 21.62
CA ASN A 256 -13.47 9.50 21.35
C ASN A 256 -13.89 10.53 22.41
N ASN A 257 -14.56 11.62 22.02
CA ASN A 257 -15.07 12.63 22.94
C ASN A 257 -16.20 12.11 23.84
N GLU A 258 -16.89 11.02 23.48
CA GLU A 258 -17.97 10.44 24.29
C GLU A 258 -17.50 9.76 25.59
N LEU A 259 -16.25 9.29 25.63
CA LEU A 259 -15.66 8.63 26.80
C LEU A 259 -14.89 9.59 27.73
N GLY A 260 -14.98 10.91 27.50
CA GLY A 260 -14.43 11.93 28.39
C GLY A 260 -12.93 12.22 28.24
N GLY A 261 -12.29 11.79 27.14
CA GLY A 261 -10.87 12.03 26.86
C GLY A 261 -10.65 12.86 25.59
N GLY A 262 -10.94 14.16 25.65
CA GLY A 262 -10.74 15.06 24.51
C GLY A 262 -9.25 15.21 24.15
N PHE A 263 -8.96 15.60 22.90
CA PHE A 263 -7.59 15.74 22.39
C PHE A 263 -6.68 16.68 23.21
N LYS A 264 -7.28 17.61 23.98
CA LYS A 264 -6.56 18.59 24.79
C LYS A 264 -5.77 17.98 25.94
N ASP A 265 -6.20 16.83 26.45
CA ASP A 265 -5.56 16.14 27.59
C ASP A 265 -4.60 15.02 27.12
N VAL A 266 -4.49 14.82 25.80
CA VAL A 266 -3.59 13.83 25.22
C VAL A 266 -2.18 14.41 25.21
N THR A 267 -1.24 13.67 25.80
CA THR A 267 0.18 14.02 25.81
C THR A 267 0.95 13.01 24.95
N VAL A 268 2.21 13.32 24.64
CA VAL A 268 3.09 12.45 23.84
C VAL A 268 3.25 11.05 24.45
N ASN A 269 3.07 10.91 25.76
CA ASN A 269 3.14 9.63 26.48
C ASN A 269 1.93 8.73 26.23
N HIS A 270 0.80 9.30 25.79
CA HIS A 270 -0.39 8.52 25.46
C HIS A 270 -0.42 8.09 23.99
N LEU A 271 0.46 8.62 23.15
CA LEU A 271 0.56 8.25 21.74
C LEU A 271 1.15 6.86 21.59
N GLY A 272 0.65 6.13 20.59
CA GLY A 272 1.16 4.83 20.20
C GLY A 272 2.53 4.95 19.56
N GLU A 273 3.21 3.81 19.44
CA GLU A 273 4.52 3.73 18.79
C GLU A 273 4.54 2.55 17.83
N ALA A 274 5.27 2.74 16.73
CA ALA A 274 5.62 1.65 15.82
C ALA A 274 7.08 1.79 15.41
N ARG A 275 7.66 0.71 14.90
CA ARG A 275 9.01 0.74 14.34
C ARG A 275 9.05 1.52 13.03
N ARG A 276 8.08 1.28 12.15
CA ARG A 276 7.94 1.96 10.86
C ARG A 276 6.49 1.98 10.42
N VAL A 277 6.09 3.04 9.71
CA VAL A 277 4.79 3.12 9.03
C VAL A 277 5.01 3.46 7.56
N GLN A 278 4.33 2.73 6.68
CA GLN A 278 4.28 2.97 5.25
C GLN A 278 2.85 3.36 4.88
N VAL A 279 2.66 4.55 4.32
CA VAL A 279 1.36 5.05 3.85
C VAL A 279 1.41 5.12 2.33
N ALA A 280 0.64 4.28 1.66
CA ALA A 280 0.48 4.29 0.21
C ALA A 280 -0.85 4.97 -0.17
N LYS A 281 -1.13 4.98 -1.49
CA LYS A 281 -2.32 5.61 -2.06
C LYS A 281 -3.64 4.96 -1.62
N GLU A 282 -3.63 3.67 -1.30
CA GLU A 282 -4.86 2.90 -0.96
C GLU A 282 -4.82 2.27 0.45
N LYS A 283 -3.63 1.95 0.94
CA LYS A 283 -3.42 1.20 2.17
C LYS A 283 -2.31 1.80 3.02
N THR A 284 -2.41 1.57 4.32
CA THR A 284 -1.40 1.96 5.30
C THR A 284 -0.98 0.74 6.10
N THR A 285 0.33 0.53 6.18
CA THR A 285 0.94 -0.61 6.86
C THR A 285 1.77 -0.12 8.05
N VAL A 286 1.46 -0.63 9.23
CA VAL A 286 2.15 -0.34 10.49
C VAL A 286 2.98 -1.55 10.87
N ILE A 287 4.30 -1.37 10.96
CA ILE A 287 5.27 -2.43 11.18
C ILE A 287 5.91 -2.26 12.56
N GLY A 288 5.93 -3.34 13.34
CA GLY A 288 6.53 -3.37 14.68
C GLY A 288 5.83 -2.45 15.66
N GLY A 289 4.49 -2.53 15.74
CA GLY A 289 3.71 -1.80 16.73
C GLY A 289 4.14 -2.18 18.15
N LYS A 290 4.20 -1.21 19.07
CA LYS A 290 4.62 -1.42 20.46
C LYS A 290 3.46 -1.72 21.42
N GLY A 291 2.35 -2.23 20.90
CA GLY A 291 1.26 -2.77 21.71
C GLY A 291 1.72 -3.93 22.59
N SER A 292 1.16 -4.04 23.80
CA SER A 292 1.45 -5.18 24.67
C SER A 292 0.85 -6.46 24.07
N LYS A 293 1.67 -7.52 23.97
CA LYS A 293 1.23 -8.85 23.51
C LYS A 293 0.04 -9.38 24.33
N GLU A 294 -0.02 -9.06 25.61
CA GLU A 294 -1.15 -9.45 26.46
C GLU A 294 -2.44 -8.76 26.04
N THR A 295 -2.38 -7.48 25.68
CA THR A 295 -3.55 -6.71 25.24
C THR A 295 -4.03 -7.21 23.88
N ILE A 296 -3.11 -7.47 22.95
CA ILE A 296 -3.41 -8.04 21.64
C ILE A 296 -4.06 -9.42 21.80
N GLN A 297 -3.50 -10.29 22.65
CA GLN A 297 -4.04 -11.63 22.88
C GLN A 297 -5.43 -11.59 23.53
N LYS A 298 -5.64 -10.74 24.54
CA LYS A 298 -6.97 -10.55 25.16
C LYS A 298 -8.01 -10.09 24.13
N HIS A 299 -7.60 -9.22 23.22
CA HIS A 299 -8.47 -8.74 22.14
C HIS A 299 -8.77 -9.84 21.12
N LEU A 300 -7.78 -10.63 20.72
CA LEU A 300 -7.98 -11.82 19.88
C LEU A 300 -8.94 -12.83 20.53
N ASP A 301 -8.83 -13.06 21.84
CA ASP A 301 -9.71 -13.96 22.57
C ASP A 301 -11.17 -13.44 22.59
N LEU A 302 -11.35 -12.12 22.75
CA LEU A 302 -12.65 -11.45 22.64
C LEU A 302 -13.27 -11.65 21.24
N LEU A 303 -12.50 -11.40 20.19
CA LEU A 303 -12.96 -11.55 18.80
C LEU A 303 -13.32 -13.01 18.48
N ASN A 304 -12.50 -13.96 18.91
CA ASN A 304 -12.77 -15.39 18.76
C ASN A 304 -14.03 -15.83 19.54
N GLY A 305 -14.27 -15.25 20.72
CA GLY A 305 -15.50 -15.46 21.49
C GLY A 305 -16.74 -14.98 20.73
N ARG A 306 -16.69 -13.77 20.15
CA ARG A 306 -17.77 -13.21 19.32
C ARG A 306 -18.01 -14.04 18.06
N LEU A 307 -16.94 -14.49 17.40
CA LEU A 307 -17.02 -15.31 16.18
C LEU A 307 -17.82 -16.61 16.40
N LYS A 308 -17.73 -17.20 17.61
CA LYS A 308 -18.50 -18.42 17.96
C LYS A 308 -19.98 -18.16 18.22
N GLN A 309 -20.36 -16.92 18.54
CA GLN A 309 -21.73 -16.55 18.90
C GLN A 309 -22.51 -15.99 17.71
N THR A 310 -21.82 -15.38 16.75
CA THR A 310 -22.40 -14.83 15.54
C THR A 310 -22.77 -15.94 14.55
N THR A 311 -23.97 -15.82 13.97
CA THR A 311 -24.44 -16.67 12.86
C THR A 311 -24.61 -15.90 11.56
N GLU A 312 -24.50 -14.56 11.61
CA GLU A 312 -24.58 -13.71 10.44
C GLU A 312 -23.29 -13.79 9.62
N LYS A 313 -23.43 -14.06 8.32
CA LYS A 313 -22.30 -14.23 7.42
C LYS A 313 -21.43 -12.97 7.34
N TYR A 314 -22.05 -11.80 7.28
CA TYR A 314 -21.36 -10.51 7.21
C TYR A 314 -20.44 -10.29 8.42
N ASP A 315 -20.97 -10.46 9.63
CA ASP A 315 -20.21 -10.31 10.88
C ASP A 315 -19.13 -11.40 11.03
N THR A 316 -19.43 -12.62 10.60
CA THR A 316 -18.47 -13.73 10.59
C THR A 316 -17.26 -13.41 9.73
N ASP A 317 -17.50 -12.90 8.52
CA ASP A 317 -16.45 -12.52 7.57
C ASP A 317 -15.63 -11.34 8.10
N LEU A 318 -16.29 -10.32 8.69
CA LEU A 318 -15.61 -9.18 9.32
C LEU A 318 -14.72 -9.61 10.50
N LEU A 319 -15.22 -10.47 11.39
CA LEU A 319 -14.44 -10.95 12.53
C LEU A 319 -13.25 -11.80 12.09
N LYS A 320 -13.40 -12.64 11.06
CA LYS A 320 -12.28 -13.41 10.50
C LYS A 320 -11.22 -12.50 9.89
N GLU A 321 -11.62 -11.46 9.15
CA GLU A 321 -10.73 -10.45 8.58
C GLU A 321 -9.91 -9.77 9.69
N ARG A 322 -10.57 -9.27 10.74
CA ARG A 322 -9.89 -8.66 11.91
C ARG A 322 -8.94 -9.60 12.62
N ILE A 323 -9.37 -10.84 12.88
CA ILE A 323 -8.52 -11.85 13.53
C ILE A 323 -7.29 -12.13 12.66
N ALA A 324 -7.44 -12.27 11.35
CA ALA A 324 -6.32 -12.47 10.44
C ALA A 324 -5.33 -11.31 10.53
N HIS A 325 -5.80 -10.05 10.42
CA HIS A 325 -4.93 -8.87 10.49
C HIS A 325 -4.20 -8.70 11.83
N LEU A 326 -4.78 -9.15 12.94
CA LEU A 326 -4.15 -9.06 14.27
C LEU A 326 -3.26 -10.26 14.62
N SER A 327 -3.55 -11.44 14.04
CA SER A 327 -2.83 -12.68 14.36
C SER A 327 -1.71 -12.99 13.39
N GLN A 328 -1.85 -12.59 12.12
CA GLN A 328 -0.84 -12.77 11.09
C GLN A 328 0.07 -11.55 11.11
N GLY A 329 1.32 -11.77 11.55
CA GLY A 329 2.33 -10.72 11.55
C GLY A 329 2.65 -10.23 10.13
N VAL A 330 3.44 -9.17 10.07
CA VAL A 330 4.00 -8.63 8.83
C VAL A 330 5.36 -9.28 8.60
N ALA A 331 5.55 -9.88 7.42
CA ALA A 331 6.85 -10.30 6.95
C ALA A 331 7.56 -9.08 6.36
N VAL A 332 8.78 -8.83 6.83
CA VAL A 332 9.63 -7.75 6.36
C VAL A 332 10.81 -8.37 5.63
N VAL A 333 10.85 -8.17 4.32
CA VAL A 333 11.99 -8.52 3.48
C VAL A 333 12.98 -7.37 3.56
N ARG A 334 14.07 -7.57 4.30
CA ARG A 334 15.17 -6.61 4.37
C ARG A 334 16.08 -6.81 3.18
N VAL A 335 16.00 -5.93 2.21
CA VAL A 335 16.75 -5.99 0.96
C VAL A 335 18.17 -5.50 1.19
N GLY A 336 19.16 -6.36 1.00
CA GLY A 336 20.56 -5.99 1.05
C GLY A 336 21.11 -5.63 -0.33
N GLY A 337 22.30 -5.04 -0.35
CA GLY A 337 23.00 -4.77 -1.61
C GLY A 337 24.46 -4.40 -1.39
N ALA A 338 25.30 -4.68 -2.39
CA ALA A 338 26.70 -4.28 -2.37
C ALA A 338 26.89 -2.76 -2.59
N THR A 339 25.90 -2.11 -3.22
CA THR A 339 25.82 -0.67 -3.46
C THR A 339 24.38 -0.20 -3.29
N GLU A 340 24.15 1.08 -3.01
CA GLU A 340 22.81 1.65 -2.91
C GLU A 340 22.00 1.46 -4.20
N LEU A 341 22.64 1.56 -5.37
CA LEU A 341 22.00 1.34 -6.66
C LEU A 341 21.53 -0.11 -6.82
N ALA A 342 22.39 -1.08 -6.48
CA ALA A 342 22.03 -2.50 -6.53
C ALA A 342 20.92 -2.85 -5.53
N GLN A 343 20.95 -2.23 -4.34
CA GLN A 343 19.91 -2.43 -3.33
C GLN A 343 18.55 -1.91 -3.81
N LYS A 344 18.52 -0.70 -4.41
CA LYS A 344 17.29 -0.14 -4.99
C LYS A 344 16.74 -1.00 -6.12
N GLU A 345 17.60 -1.45 -7.02
CA GLU A 345 17.20 -2.31 -8.14
C GLU A 345 16.64 -3.66 -7.67
N LEU A 346 17.30 -4.29 -6.69
CA LEU A 346 16.82 -5.54 -6.09
C LEU A 346 15.49 -5.34 -5.36
N LYS A 347 15.32 -4.19 -4.70
CA LYS A 347 14.08 -3.85 -3.99
C LYS A 347 12.91 -3.71 -4.96
N LEU A 348 13.11 -3.04 -6.10
CA LEU A 348 12.08 -2.91 -7.15
C LEU A 348 11.64 -4.29 -7.66
N ARG A 349 12.58 -5.20 -7.94
CA ARG A 349 12.24 -6.57 -8.38
C ARG A 349 11.45 -7.37 -7.35
N ILE A 350 11.76 -7.19 -6.06
CA ILE A 350 11.04 -7.85 -4.98
C ILE A 350 9.62 -7.27 -4.87
N GLU A 351 9.47 -5.96 -5.00
CA GLU A 351 8.15 -5.30 -4.96
C GLU A 351 7.28 -5.71 -6.14
N ASP A 352 7.82 -5.76 -7.36
CA ASP A 352 7.10 -6.22 -8.55
C ASP A 352 6.60 -7.66 -8.35
N ALA A 353 7.46 -8.56 -7.88
CA ALA A 353 7.09 -9.95 -7.61
C ALA A 353 6.17 -10.16 -6.39
N LEU A 354 6.06 -9.18 -5.49
CA LEU A 354 5.07 -9.19 -4.41
C LEU A 354 3.69 -8.71 -4.89
N ASN A 355 3.65 -7.86 -5.92
CA ASN A 355 2.42 -7.32 -6.47
C ASN A 355 1.79 -8.23 -7.55
N SER A 356 2.60 -9.10 -8.19
CA SER A 356 2.19 -10.06 -9.24
C SER A 356 1.39 -11.26 -8.72
#